data_AF-A0A378MDT6-F1
#
_entry.id   AF-A0A378MDT6-F1
#
_cell.length_a   1.000
_cell.length_b   1.000
_cell.length_c   1.000
_cell.angle_alpha   90.00
_cell.angle_beta   90.00
_cell.angle_gamma   90.00
#
_symmetry.space_group_name_H-M   'P 1'
#
loop_
_entity.id
_entity.type
_entity.pdbx_description
1 polymer ?
#
loop_
_entity_poly.entity_id
_entity_poly.type
_entity_poly.pdbx_seq_one_letter_code
_entity_poly.pdbx_strand_id
1 'polypeptide(L)'
;MFKRKGFYISILAIMMLVVLTACQSKNTTQSNKANKPAQVVNIMETSALPSASPTLADNSVSFRVINQIFEGLYRLDKKENHS
;
A
#
# COMPACT_ATOMS: atom_id res chain seq x y z
N MET A 1 -22.91 -48.24 4.27
CA MET A 1 -23.55 -47.13 3.53
C MET A 1 -22.80 -45.78 3.62
N PHE A 2 -21.72 -45.65 4.41
CA PHE A 2 -20.99 -44.39 4.60
C PHE A 2 -19.81 -44.15 3.63
N LYS A 3 -19.29 -45.20 2.94
CA LYS A 3 -18.13 -45.09 2.04
C LYS A 3 -18.38 -44.19 0.82
N ARG A 4 -19.61 -44.15 0.29
CA ARG A 4 -19.97 -43.30 -0.86
C ARG A 4 -20.11 -41.83 -0.48
N LYS A 5 -20.74 -41.53 0.67
CA LYS A 5 -20.93 -40.15 1.17
C LYS A 5 -19.62 -39.52 1.66
N GLY A 6 -18.76 -40.31 2.32
CA GLY A 6 -17.43 -39.86 2.74
C GLY A 6 -16.51 -39.53 1.56
N PHE A 7 -16.63 -40.26 0.45
CA PHE A 7 -15.90 -39.94 -0.79
C PHE A 7 -16.32 -38.58 -1.37
N TYR A 8 -17.61 -38.26 -1.38
CA TYR A 8 -18.10 -36.94 -1.83
C TYR A 8 -17.64 -35.80 -0.92
N ILE A 9 -17.59 -36.01 0.41
CA ILE A 9 -17.08 -35.01 1.36
C ILE A 9 -15.57 -34.77 1.16
N SER A 10 -14.81 -35.84 0.88
CA SER A 10 -13.38 -35.73 0.59
C SER A 10 -13.10 -34.98 -0.71
N ILE A 11 -13.90 -35.19 -1.76
CA ILE A 11 -13.75 -34.46 -3.03
C ILE A 11 -14.10 -32.97 -2.85
N LEU A 12 -15.16 -32.66 -2.10
CA LEU A 12 -15.55 -31.28 -1.82
C LEU A 12 -14.47 -30.51 -1.02
N ALA A 13 -13.82 -31.17 -0.07
CA ALA A 13 -12.72 -30.59 0.70
C ALA A 13 -11.47 -30.31 -0.17
N ILE A 14 -11.17 -31.19 -1.12
CA ILE A 14 -10.04 -30.99 -2.06
C ILE A 14 -10.32 -29.82 -3.02
N MET A 15 -11.55 -29.69 -3.52
CA MET A 15 -11.93 -28.56 -4.38
C MET A 15 -11.76 -27.20 -3.68
N MET A 16 -12.11 -27.12 -2.39
CA MET A 16 -11.98 -25.88 -1.62
C MET A 16 -10.50 -25.46 -1.43
N LEU A 17 -9.58 -26.43 -1.34
CA LEU A 17 -8.13 -26.17 -1.25
C LEU A 17 -7.54 -25.63 -2.56
N VAL A 18 -8.08 -26.00 -3.72
CA VAL A 18 -7.61 -25.49 -5.03
C VAL A 18 -7.94 -24.02 -5.23
N VAL A 19 -9.05 -23.52 -4.65
CA VAL A 19 -9.40 -22.09 -4.73
C VAL A 19 -8.42 -21.22 -3.93
N LEU A 20 -7.83 -21.75 -2.85
CA LEU A 20 -6.89 -21.01 -2.02
C LEU A 20 -5.49 -20.88 -2.65
N THR A 21 -5.06 -21.86 -3.45
CA THR A 21 -3.74 -21.81 -4.13
C THR A 21 -3.74 -20.93 -5.38
N ALA A 22 -4.91 -20.58 -5.94
CA ALA A 22 -5.03 -19.69 -7.09
C ALA A 22 -4.75 -18.21 -6.77
N CYS A 23 -4.70 -17.83 -5.48
CA CYS A 23 -4.27 -16.48 -5.07
C CYS A 23 -2.73 -16.37 -4.91
N GLN A 24 -1.97 -17.47 -5.11
CA GLN A 24 -0.53 -17.35 -5.29
C GLN A 24 -0.25 -16.93 -6.74
N SER A 25 -0.34 -15.63 -6.98
CA SER A 25 0.26 -15.00 -8.16
C SER A 25 1.76 -15.29 -8.11
N LYS A 26 2.16 -16.39 -8.77
CA LYS A 26 3.56 -16.74 -9.03
C LYS A 26 4.05 -15.80 -10.13
N ASN A 27 4.25 -14.54 -9.76
CA ASN A 27 5.16 -13.69 -10.50
C ASN A 27 6.54 -14.34 -10.34
N THR A 28 7.00 -15.01 -11.40
CA THR A 28 8.45 -15.22 -11.60
C THR A 28 9.05 -13.83 -11.80
N THR A 29 9.18 -13.10 -10.70
CA THR A 29 10.04 -11.94 -10.64
C THR A 29 11.43 -12.53 -10.63
N GLN A 30 12.00 -12.68 -11.82
CA GLN A 30 13.44 -12.75 -12.00
C GLN A 30 14.00 -11.61 -11.16
N SER A 31 14.55 -11.95 -9.99
CA SER A 31 15.18 -11.00 -9.08
C SER A 31 16.46 -10.58 -9.75
N ASN A 32 16.33 -9.73 -10.77
CA ASN A 32 17.37 -8.80 -11.13
C ASN A 32 17.54 -7.95 -9.88
N LYS A 33 18.51 -8.36 -9.06
CA LYS A 33 19.15 -7.57 -8.02
C LYS A 33 19.93 -6.44 -8.71
N ALA A 34 19.24 -5.67 -9.55
CA ALA A 34 19.71 -4.40 -10.02
C ALA A 34 19.82 -3.56 -8.77
N ASN A 35 21.05 -3.17 -8.45
CA ASN A 35 21.36 -2.26 -7.38
C ASN A 35 20.56 -0.98 -7.66
N LYS A 36 19.36 -0.86 -7.05
CA LYS A 36 18.46 0.24 -7.36
C LYS A 36 19.14 1.51 -6.88
N PRO A 37 19.29 2.54 -7.73
CA PRO A 37 19.85 3.80 -7.28
C PRO A 37 19.02 4.34 -6.12
N ALA A 38 19.68 5.01 -5.17
CA ALA A 38 19.01 5.59 -4.02
C ALA A 38 17.94 6.57 -4.49
N GLN A 39 16.69 6.37 -4.06
CA GLN A 39 15.59 7.27 -4.36
C GLN A 39 15.63 8.45 -3.39
N VAL A 40 16.48 9.43 -3.70
CA VAL A 40 16.64 10.65 -2.92
C VAL A 40 16.18 11.83 -3.77
N VAL A 41 15.36 12.70 -3.17
CA VAL A 41 14.88 13.93 -3.80
C VAL A 41 15.37 15.10 -2.97
N ASN A 42 16.06 16.04 -3.61
CA ASN A 42 16.49 17.30 -2.98
C ASN A 42 15.48 18.40 -3.37
N ILE A 43 14.82 19.00 -2.38
CA ILE A 43 13.82 20.05 -2.57
C ILE A 43 14.31 21.32 -1.89
N MET A 44 14.15 22.46 -2.55
CA MET A 44 14.45 23.78 -2.00
C MET A 44 13.15 24.54 -1.74
N GLU A 45 13.03 25.10 -0.54
CA GLU A 45 11.91 25.97 -0.16
C GLU A 45 12.32 27.44 -0.27
N THR A 46 11.38 28.28 -0.68
CA THR A 46 11.62 29.72 -0.90
C THR A 46 11.55 30.57 0.36
N SER A 47 11.03 30.01 1.45
CA SER A 47 10.89 30.70 2.74
C SER A 47 11.22 29.78 3.91
N ALA A 48 11.59 30.36 5.05
CA ALA A 48 11.83 29.62 6.28
C ALA A 48 10.56 28.92 6.76
N LEU A 49 10.71 27.77 7.41
CA LEU A 49 9.63 27.02 8.05
C LEU A 49 9.25 27.68 9.39
N PRO A 50 8.04 28.24 9.55
CA PRO A 50 7.66 28.91 10.79
C PRO A 50 7.25 27.94 11.90
N SER A 51 6.51 26.89 11.54
CA SER A 51 6.07 25.83 12.46
C SER A 51 5.73 24.55 11.68
N ALA A 52 6.06 23.39 12.24
CA ALA A 52 5.67 22.07 11.71
C ALA A 52 4.48 21.47 12.47
N SER A 53 3.82 22.23 13.36
CA SER A 53 2.64 21.76 14.08
C SER A 53 1.37 21.99 13.26
N PRO A 54 0.53 20.96 13.05
CA PRO A 54 -0.74 21.11 12.31
C PRO A 54 -1.73 22.06 12.99
N THR A 55 -1.61 22.29 14.30
CA THR A 55 -2.48 23.22 15.03
C THR A 55 -2.04 24.68 14.97
N LEU A 56 -0.80 24.95 14.53
CA LEU A 56 -0.20 26.28 14.52
C LEU A 56 0.25 26.72 13.11
N ALA A 57 0.02 25.89 12.09
CA ALA A 57 0.42 26.19 10.72
C ALA A 57 -0.54 27.17 10.05
N ASP A 58 0.02 28.23 9.45
CA ASP A 58 -0.72 29.32 8.81
C ASP A 58 -0.28 29.62 7.37
N ASN A 59 0.72 28.91 6.86
CA ASN A 59 1.35 29.19 5.57
C ASN A 59 1.62 27.92 4.75
N SER A 60 1.81 28.09 3.44
CA SER A 60 1.94 26.97 2.49
C SER A 60 3.20 26.11 2.68
N VAL A 61 4.28 26.65 3.25
CA VAL A 61 5.52 25.89 3.49
C VAL A 61 5.32 24.95 4.68
N SER A 62 4.70 25.44 5.76
CA SER A 62 4.27 24.61 6.88
C SER A 62 3.35 23.47 6.42
N PHE A 63 2.33 23.76 5.60
CA PHE A 63 1.42 22.73 5.09
C PHE A 63 2.11 21.70 4.19
N ARG A 64 3.10 22.10 3.38
CA ARG A 64 3.90 21.17 2.55
C ARG A 64 4.68 20.16 3.38
N VAL A 65 5.27 20.60 4.49
CA VAL A 65 5.98 19.71 5.42
C VAL A 65 4.98 18.84 6.17
N ILE A 66 3.91 19.43 6.73
CA ILE A 66 2.87 18.72 7.47
C ILE A 66 2.25 17.60 6.64
N ASN A 67 1.94 17.85 5.36
CA ASN A 67 1.39 16.83 4.47
C ASN A 67 2.36 15.67 4.21
N GLN A 68 3.66 15.82 4.45
CA GLN A 68 4.64 14.73 4.32
C GLN A 68 4.80 13.91 5.60
N ILE A 69 4.59 14.52 6.78
CA ILE A 69 4.84 13.86 8.09
C ILE A 69 3.56 13.47 8.84
N PHE A 70 2.42 14.10 8.55
CA PHE A 70 1.11 13.81 9.13
C PHE A 70 0.13 13.33 8.06
N GLU A 71 -0.79 12.44 8.47
CA GLU A 71 -1.94 11.93 7.72
C GLU A 71 -3.23 12.46 8.38
N GLY A 72 -4.18 12.96 7.59
CA GLY A 72 -5.54 13.21 8.06
C GLY A 72 -6.46 12.02 7.80
N LEU A 73 -7.76 12.19 8.07
CA LEU A 73 -8.78 11.18 7.69
C LEU A 73 -8.90 11.00 6.17
N TYR A 74 -8.53 12.02 5.41
CA TYR A 74 -8.54 12.05 3.95
C TYR A 74 -7.25 12.69 3.44
N ARG A 75 -6.84 12.27 2.24
CA ARG A 75 -5.78 12.90 1.47
C ARG A 75 -6.20 13.09 0.02
N LEU A 76 -5.60 14.08 -0.61
CA LEU A 76 -5.72 14.28 -2.05
C LEU A 76 -4.78 13.32 -2.76
N ASP A 77 -5.32 12.46 -3.63
CA ASP A 77 -4.52 11.72 -4.59
C ASP A 77 -4.21 12.59 -5.83
N LYS A 78 -3.27 12.16 -6.66
CA LYS A 78 -2.76 12.86 -7.85
C LYS A 78 -3.82 13.32 -8.85
N LYS A 79 -5.03 12.78 -8.77
CA LYS A 79 -6.15 13.09 -9.67
C LYS A 79 -7.28 13.86 -8.99
N GLU A 80 -7.02 14.49 -7.85
CA GLU A 80 -8.02 15.23 -7.06
C GLU A 80 -9.19 14.33 -6.57
N ASN A 81 -9.01 13.00 -6.61
CA ASN A 81 -10.05 12.06 -6.21
C ASN A 81 -9.98 11.82 -4.70
N HIS A 82 -11.11 11.94 -4.01
CA HIS A 82 -11.25 11.54 -2.60
C HIS A 82 -11.16 10.00 -2.50
N SER A 83 -10.20 9.50 -1.72
CA SER A 83 -10.20 8.13 -1.17
C SER A 83 -10.23 8.20 0.33
#